data_AF-A0A2D8EWM1-F1
#
_entry.id   AF-A0A2D8EWM1-F1
#
_cell.length_a   1.000
_cell.length_b   1.000
_cell.length_c   1.000
_cell.angle_alpha   90.00
_cell.angle_beta   90.00
_cell.angle_gamma   90.00
#
_symmetry.space_group_name_H-M   'P 1'
#
loop_
_entity.id
_entity.type
_entity.pdbx_description
1 polymer ?
#
loop_
_entity_poly.entity_id
_entity_poly.type
_entity_poly.pdbx_seq_one_letter_code
_entity_poly.pdbx_strand_id
1 'polypeptide(L)'
;MEIKDLIKVYDEAITQSDVNKIIMYAKSTADFEKGKVGDDKGVDNPTIRKVFVHELHPIGKSMTQAFIYNFLKTNFFNHFFRYRQDTGSNFDMFNLNEMSILKYLPGNFFKPHFDAGKTPIRHMSFILFLNNDYEGGELSFFNPDSKTDELVIKVKPGRLIVWPSYWMFPHGVKPVTKGERYAIVSWGQ
;
A
#
# COMPACT_ATOMS: atom_id res chain seq x y z
N MET A 1 19.48 -15.40 -4.57
CA MET A 1 18.32 -14.52 -4.35
C MET A 1 17.68 -14.97 -3.06
N GLU A 2 17.69 -14.11 -2.06
CA GLU A 2 16.95 -14.31 -0.81
C GLU A 2 15.50 -13.82 -0.98
N ILE A 3 14.57 -14.32 -0.16
CA ILE A 3 13.16 -13.91 -0.23
C ILE A 3 13.00 -12.39 -0.10
N LYS A 4 13.81 -11.75 0.74
CA LYS A 4 13.80 -10.29 0.91
C LYS A 4 14.14 -9.52 -0.38
N ASP A 5 14.86 -10.13 -1.32
CA ASP A 5 15.21 -9.51 -2.60
C ASP A 5 13.99 -9.35 -3.52
N LEU A 6 12.87 -10.02 -3.19
CA LEU A 6 11.56 -9.89 -3.86
C LEU A 6 10.72 -8.74 -3.29
N ILE A 7 11.21 -8.02 -2.27
CA ILE A 7 10.61 -6.76 -1.81
C ILE A 7 11.33 -5.63 -2.55
N LYS A 8 10.74 -5.13 -3.63
CA LYS A 8 11.34 -4.08 -4.45
C LYS A 8 10.92 -2.70 -4.01
N VAL A 9 11.89 -1.79 -4.02
CA VAL A 9 11.73 -0.38 -3.67
C VAL A 9 12.05 0.46 -4.90
N TYR A 10 11.07 1.23 -5.36
CA TYR A 10 11.18 2.15 -6.47
C TYR A 10 11.07 3.58 -5.95
N ASP A 11 12.21 4.26 -5.89
CA ASP A 11 12.23 5.69 -5.60
C ASP A 11 11.70 6.48 -6.79
N GLU A 12 10.97 7.55 -6.50
CA GLU A 12 10.43 8.47 -7.53
C GLU A 12 9.55 7.75 -8.55
N ALA A 13 8.76 6.79 -8.07
CA ALA A 13 7.78 6.06 -8.88
C ALA A 13 6.71 6.99 -9.48
N ILE A 14 6.48 8.13 -8.82
CA ILE A 14 5.77 9.29 -9.37
C ILE A 14 6.50 10.57 -8.94
N THR A 15 6.24 11.68 -9.65
CA THR A 15 6.90 12.96 -9.36
C THR A 15 6.43 13.56 -8.03
N GLN A 16 7.26 14.37 -7.38
CA GLN A 16 6.88 15.09 -6.16
C GLN A 16 5.67 16.02 -6.40
N SER A 17 5.54 16.59 -7.60
CA SER A 17 4.37 17.38 -7.99
C SER A 17 3.09 16.54 -7.95
N ASP A 18 3.13 15.31 -8.46
CA ASP A 18 1.96 14.42 -8.47
C ASP A 18 1.62 13.93 -7.06
N VAL A 19 2.62 13.60 -6.25
CA VAL A 19 2.44 13.33 -4.82
C VAL A 19 1.72 14.48 -4.12
N ASN A 20 2.16 15.72 -4.36
CA ASN A 20 1.56 16.91 -3.75
C ASN A 20 0.09 17.12 -4.17
N LYS A 21 -0.27 16.81 -5.42
CA LYS A 21 -1.67 16.88 -5.89
C LYS A 21 -2.53 15.80 -5.23
N ILE A 22 -2.02 14.58 -5.13
CA ILE A 22 -2.75 13.45 -4.53
C ILE A 22 -2.96 13.68 -3.03
N ILE A 23 -1.94 14.17 -2.31
CA ILE A 23 -2.10 14.44 -0.87
C ILE A 23 -3.02 15.63 -0.63
N MET A 24 -3.01 16.65 -1.49
CA MET A 24 -3.96 17.77 -1.41
C MET A 24 -5.39 17.24 -1.55
N TYR A 25 -5.67 16.44 -2.59
CA TYR A 25 -6.95 15.76 -2.77
C TYR A 25 -7.35 14.93 -1.53
N ALA A 26 -6.41 14.13 -1.01
CA ALA A 26 -6.64 13.30 0.18
C ALA A 26 -6.97 14.15 1.42
N LYS A 27 -6.37 15.32 1.60
CA LYS A 27 -6.61 16.19 2.76
C LYS A 27 -7.88 17.03 2.63
N SER A 28 -8.26 17.42 1.43
CA SER A 28 -9.35 18.39 1.21
C SER A 28 -10.70 17.77 0.83
N THR A 29 -10.68 16.61 0.18
CA THR A 29 -11.84 16.15 -0.60
C THR A 29 -12.16 14.67 -0.40
N ALA A 30 -11.18 13.86 0.02
CA ALA A 30 -11.42 12.44 0.23
C ALA A 30 -12.28 12.18 1.48
N ASP A 31 -13.40 11.49 1.28
CA ASP A 31 -14.23 10.99 2.36
C ASP A 31 -13.66 9.66 2.88
N PHE A 32 -13.24 9.64 4.14
CA PHE A 32 -12.63 8.46 4.73
C PHE A 32 -13.60 7.67 5.60
N GLU A 33 -13.58 6.36 5.41
CA GLU A 33 -14.27 5.40 6.27
C GLU A 33 -13.28 4.60 7.11
N LYS A 34 -13.75 3.88 8.13
CA LYS A 34 -12.87 2.99 8.90
C LYS A 34 -12.47 1.77 8.07
N GLY A 35 -11.18 1.47 8.06
CA GLY A 35 -10.64 0.27 7.42
C GLY A 35 -11.06 -0.99 8.15
N LYS A 36 -11.42 -2.01 7.37
CA LYS A 36 -11.88 -3.31 7.87
C LYS A 36 -10.80 -4.39 7.68
N VAL A 37 -11.00 -5.55 8.31
CA VAL A 37 -10.18 -6.77 8.14
C VAL A 37 -11.03 -7.97 7.72
N GLY A 38 -10.43 -8.89 6.94
CA GLY A 38 -11.08 -10.10 6.40
C GLY A 38 -11.50 -9.97 4.93
N ASP A 39 -11.72 -11.12 4.28
CA ASP A 39 -11.99 -11.22 2.81
C ASP A 39 -13.46 -10.94 2.41
N ASP A 40 -14.43 -11.11 3.32
CA ASP A 40 -15.87 -10.83 3.08
C ASP A 40 -16.20 -9.34 3.39
N LYS A 41 -17.45 -8.98 3.74
CA LYS A 41 -17.94 -7.63 4.15
C LYS A 41 -17.08 -6.85 5.16
N GLY A 42 -16.03 -7.48 5.68
CA GLY A 42 -15.00 -6.94 6.53
C GLY A 42 -15.53 -6.62 7.92
N VAL A 43 -14.69 -6.78 8.93
CA VAL A 43 -15.04 -6.40 10.31
C VAL A 43 -14.21 -5.19 10.71
N ASP A 44 -14.85 -4.17 11.28
CA ASP A 44 -14.14 -3.10 12.01
C ASP A 44 -13.54 -3.72 13.28
N ASN A 45 -12.25 -4.04 13.24
CA ASN A 45 -11.52 -4.62 14.37
C ASN A 45 -10.32 -3.74 14.73
N PRO A 46 -10.51 -2.71 15.57
CA PRO A 46 -9.46 -1.75 15.92
C PRO A 46 -8.32 -2.37 16.74
N THR A 47 -8.45 -3.61 17.21
CA THR A 47 -7.37 -4.34 17.90
C THR A 47 -6.38 -4.98 16.94
N ILE A 48 -6.74 -5.13 15.66
CA ILE A 48 -5.91 -5.71 14.59
C ILE A 48 -5.44 -4.63 13.62
N ARG A 49 -6.37 -3.76 13.21
CA ARG A 49 -6.12 -2.71 12.22
C ARG A 49 -6.91 -1.48 12.62
N LYS A 50 -6.21 -0.36 12.72
CA LYS A 50 -6.83 0.95 12.94
C LYS A 50 -6.32 1.88 11.85
N VAL A 51 -7.16 2.15 10.86
CA VAL A 51 -6.83 2.99 9.71
C VAL A 51 -8.11 3.60 9.13
N PHE A 52 -7.97 4.71 8.43
CA PHE A 52 -9.01 5.32 7.63
C PHE A 52 -8.74 5.03 6.14
N VAL A 53 -9.76 4.67 5.38
CA VAL A 53 -9.65 4.24 3.98
C VAL A 53 -10.58 5.08 3.12
N HIS A 54 -10.06 5.56 2.00
CA HIS A 54 -10.82 6.18 0.93
C HIS A 54 -10.58 5.39 -0.36
N GLU A 55 -11.61 4.69 -0.84
CA GLU A 55 -11.52 3.90 -2.06
C GLU A 55 -11.46 4.81 -3.30
N LEU A 56 -10.58 4.45 -4.23
CA LEU A 56 -10.46 5.10 -5.53
C LEU A 56 -11.14 4.23 -6.58
N HIS A 57 -12.00 4.84 -7.41
CA HIS A 57 -12.72 4.12 -8.45
C HIS A 57 -12.32 4.60 -9.85
N PRO A 58 -12.28 3.71 -10.86
CA PRO A 58 -11.97 4.06 -12.24
C PRO A 58 -12.99 5.01 -12.87
N ILE A 59 -14.24 4.89 -12.42
CA ILE A 59 -15.41 5.64 -12.90
C ILE A 59 -16.21 5.95 -11.63
N GLY A 60 -16.56 7.22 -11.40
CA GLY A 60 -17.21 7.61 -10.15
C GLY A 60 -17.60 9.08 -10.05
N LYS A 61 -17.97 9.50 -8.83
CA LYS A 61 -18.59 10.80 -8.48
C LYS A 61 -17.70 12.03 -8.72
N SER A 62 -16.42 11.85 -9.03
CA SER A 62 -15.46 12.93 -9.24
C SER A 62 -14.47 12.60 -10.35
N MET A 63 -14.37 13.50 -11.33
CA MET A 63 -13.37 13.39 -12.40
C MET A 63 -11.93 13.39 -11.86
N THR A 64 -11.68 14.12 -10.76
CA THR A 64 -10.38 14.14 -10.09
C THR A 64 -10.03 12.77 -9.53
N GLN A 65 -10.97 12.10 -8.87
CA GLN A 65 -10.75 10.75 -8.34
C GLN A 65 -10.46 9.75 -9.48
N ALA A 66 -11.27 9.77 -10.53
CA ALA A 66 -11.08 8.91 -11.69
C ALA A 66 -9.72 9.15 -12.38
N PHE A 67 -9.29 10.40 -12.49
CA PHE A 67 -7.96 10.74 -13.00
C PHE A 67 -6.85 10.17 -12.12
N ILE A 68 -6.90 10.40 -10.80
CA ILE A 68 -5.91 9.88 -9.84
C ILE A 68 -5.84 8.35 -9.92
N TYR A 69 -6.99 7.67 -9.94
CA TYR A 69 -7.05 6.22 -10.06
C TYR A 69 -6.35 5.72 -11.33
N ASN A 70 -6.72 6.26 -12.49
CA ASN A 70 -6.19 5.78 -13.76
C ASN A 70 -4.69 6.11 -13.90
N PHE A 71 -4.26 7.29 -13.45
CA PHE A 71 -2.85 7.66 -13.39
C PHE A 71 -2.03 6.70 -12.53
N LEU A 72 -2.50 6.40 -11.31
CA LEU A 72 -1.82 5.47 -10.41
C LEU A 72 -1.83 4.03 -10.96
N LYS A 73 -2.95 3.59 -11.55
CA LYS A 73 -3.08 2.27 -12.16
C LYS A 73 -2.04 2.07 -13.26
N THR A 74 -1.89 3.02 -14.18
CA THR A 74 -0.87 2.96 -15.23
C THR A 74 0.54 2.93 -14.64
N ASN A 75 0.83 3.79 -13.65
CA ASN A 75 2.15 3.79 -13.01
C ASN A 75 2.46 2.47 -12.30
N PHE A 76 1.51 1.89 -11.57
CA PHE A 76 1.72 0.64 -10.84
C PHE A 76 1.89 -0.54 -11.80
N PHE A 77 1.14 -0.59 -12.91
CA PHE A 77 1.35 -1.59 -13.95
C PHE A 77 2.75 -1.49 -14.59
N ASN A 78 3.22 -0.27 -14.90
CA ASN A 78 4.58 -0.08 -15.43
C ASN A 78 5.65 -0.57 -14.43
N HIS A 79 5.45 -0.29 -13.13
CA HIS A 79 6.35 -0.78 -12.09
C HIS A 79 6.25 -2.30 -11.88
N PHE A 80 5.10 -2.93 -12.14
CA PHE A 80 4.99 -4.37 -12.16
C PHE A 80 5.84 -5.01 -13.27
N PHE A 81 5.85 -4.44 -14.48
CA PHE A 81 6.73 -4.92 -15.54
C PHE A 81 8.21 -4.75 -15.19
N ARG A 82 8.57 -3.62 -14.58
CA ARG A 82 9.92 -3.41 -14.05
C ARG A 82 10.27 -4.42 -12.96
N TYR A 83 9.35 -4.68 -12.03
CA TYR A 83 9.49 -5.72 -11.01
C TYR A 83 9.83 -7.08 -11.63
N ARG A 84 9.07 -7.52 -12.65
CA ARG A 84 9.36 -8.78 -13.34
C ARG A 84 10.76 -8.84 -13.95
N GLN A 85 11.22 -7.73 -14.53
CA GLN A 85 12.58 -7.64 -15.08
C GLN A 85 13.64 -7.72 -13.97
N ASP A 86 13.45 -6.95 -12.90
CA ASP A 86 14.40 -6.87 -11.77
C ASP A 86 14.51 -8.18 -10.96
N THR A 87 13.45 -9.01 -10.96
CA THR A 87 13.41 -10.30 -10.26
C THR A 87 13.60 -11.51 -11.16
N GLY A 88 13.60 -11.32 -12.49
CA GLY A 88 13.54 -12.43 -13.44
C GLY A 88 12.26 -13.29 -13.31
N SER A 89 11.20 -12.75 -12.69
CA SER A 89 9.98 -13.49 -12.45
C SER A 89 9.10 -13.57 -13.69
N ASN A 90 8.57 -14.75 -13.97
CA ASN A 90 7.72 -15.02 -15.12
C ASN A 90 6.29 -15.39 -14.71
N PHE A 91 5.57 -14.42 -14.13
CA PHE A 91 4.14 -14.53 -13.87
C PHE A 91 3.43 -13.27 -14.35
N ASP A 92 2.14 -13.40 -14.64
CA ASP A 92 1.31 -12.31 -15.11
C ASP A 92 0.43 -11.78 -13.97
N MET A 93 0.08 -10.50 -14.08
CA MET A 93 -0.92 -9.84 -13.26
C MET A 93 -2.00 -9.36 -14.21
N PHE A 94 -3.23 -9.84 -14.01
CA PHE A 94 -4.34 -9.63 -14.92
C PHE A 94 -5.03 -8.30 -14.66
N ASN A 95 -5.11 -7.90 -13.39
CA ASN A 95 -5.77 -6.66 -13.05
C ASN A 95 -5.20 -5.98 -11.81
N LEU A 96 -5.53 -4.69 -11.69
CA LEU A 96 -5.24 -3.84 -10.55
C LEU A 96 -6.47 -2.96 -10.38
N ASN A 97 -7.46 -3.49 -9.67
CA ASN A 97 -8.80 -2.91 -9.56
C ASN A 97 -9.14 -2.42 -8.15
N GLU A 98 -8.39 -2.88 -7.15
CA GLU A 98 -8.54 -2.44 -5.77
C GLU A 98 -7.45 -1.41 -5.47
N MET A 99 -7.85 -0.16 -5.24
CA MET A 99 -6.93 0.91 -4.88
C MET A 99 -7.56 1.83 -3.86
N SER A 100 -6.81 2.20 -2.83
CA SER A 100 -7.32 3.08 -1.79
C SER A 100 -6.24 3.99 -1.23
N ILE A 101 -6.65 5.18 -0.82
CA ILE A 101 -5.85 6.06 0.03
C ILE A 101 -6.04 5.61 1.48
N LEU A 102 -4.93 5.37 2.18
CA LEU A 102 -4.90 5.05 3.59
C LEU A 102 -4.47 6.28 4.39
N LYS A 103 -5.21 6.60 5.44
CA LYS A 103 -4.89 7.64 6.43
C LYS A 103 -4.72 7.03 7.83
N TYR A 104 -3.56 7.29 8.44
CA TYR A 104 -3.25 6.86 9.80
C TYR A 104 -3.08 8.10 10.68
N LEU A 105 -3.79 8.12 11.81
CA LEU A 105 -3.66 9.12 12.88
C LEU A 105 -2.73 8.61 14.00
N PRO A 106 -2.32 9.43 14.97
CA PRO A 106 -1.61 8.94 16.14
C PRO A 106 -2.36 7.79 16.84
N GLY A 107 -1.65 6.70 17.12
CA GLY A 107 -2.17 5.44 17.66
C GLY A 107 -2.79 4.50 16.62
N ASN A 108 -2.85 4.88 15.34
CA ASN A 108 -3.28 3.98 14.25
C ASN A 108 -2.13 3.05 13.82
N PHE A 109 -2.46 1.83 13.44
CA PHE A 109 -1.51 0.76 13.11
C PHE A 109 -2.17 -0.32 12.25
N PHE A 110 -1.36 -1.27 11.78
CA PHE A 110 -1.84 -2.54 11.26
C PHE A 110 -0.89 -3.66 11.71
N LYS A 111 -1.39 -4.62 12.50
CA LYS A 111 -0.60 -5.77 12.96
C LYS A 111 -0.03 -6.58 11.78
N PRO A 112 1.06 -7.33 12.01
CA PRO A 112 1.62 -8.23 11.00
C PRO A 112 0.57 -9.14 10.37
N HIS A 113 0.53 -9.18 9.04
CA HIS A 113 -0.39 -9.98 8.22
C HIS A 113 0.25 -10.24 6.85
N PHE A 114 -0.41 -11.04 6.01
CA PHE A 114 -0.13 -11.14 4.58
C PHE A 114 -1.41 -10.85 3.79
N ASP A 115 -1.26 -10.47 2.53
CA ASP A 115 -2.34 -9.88 1.74
C ASP A 115 -3.09 -10.88 0.86
N ALA A 116 -2.55 -12.08 0.67
CA ALA A 116 -3.20 -13.14 -0.10
C ALA A 116 -4.53 -13.55 0.56
N GLY A 117 -5.64 -13.03 0.02
CA GLY A 117 -7.00 -13.43 0.37
C GLY A 117 -7.50 -14.63 -0.44
N LYS A 118 -8.70 -15.11 -0.11
CA LYS A 118 -9.34 -16.24 -0.80
C LYS A 118 -9.86 -15.88 -2.21
N THR A 119 -10.57 -14.76 -2.34
CA THR A 119 -11.21 -14.36 -3.60
C THR A 119 -11.49 -12.85 -3.61
N PRO A 120 -11.00 -12.08 -4.60
CA PRO A 120 -10.01 -12.47 -5.59
C PRO A 120 -8.64 -12.75 -4.93
N ILE A 121 -7.87 -13.64 -5.54
CA ILE A 121 -6.52 -13.94 -5.05
C ILE A 121 -5.64 -12.75 -5.39
N ARG A 122 -5.04 -12.15 -4.36
CA ARG A 122 -4.06 -11.08 -4.51
C ARG A 122 -2.69 -11.71 -4.69
N HIS A 123 -2.06 -11.48 -5.84
CA HIS A 123 -0.72 -11.99 -6.16
C HIS A 123 0.38 -10.99 -5.82
N MET A 124 0.11 -9.70 -6.03
CA MET A 124 1.06 -8.62 -5.80
C MET A 124 0.46 -7.54 -4.90
N SER A 125 1.31 -6.93 -4.09
CA SER A 125 0.97 -5.82 -3.20
C SER A 125 1.80 -4.61 -3.54
N PHE A 126 1.16 -3.44 -3.47
CA PHE A 126 1.74 -2.15 -3.81
C PHE A 126 1.45 -1.15 -2.69
N ILE A 127 2.49 -0.50 -2.16
CA ILE A 127 2.35 0.64 -1.25
C ILE A 127 3.15 1.83 -1.79
N LEU A 128 2.46 2.94 -2.03
CA LEU A 128 3.08 4.21 -2.39
C LEU A 128 3.01 5.16 -1.19
N PHE A 129 4.15 5.67 -0.72
CA PHE A 129 4.16 6.68 0.33
C PHE A 129 3.80 8.06 -0.23
N LEU A 130 2.89 8.77 0.44
CA LEU A 130 2.47 10.11 0.01
C LEU A 130 3.10 11.23 0.83
N ASN A 131 3.57 10.94 2.04
CA ASN A 131 4.19 11.93 2.90
C ASN A 131 5.23 11.34 3.87
N ASN A 132 5.92 12.22 4.59
CA ASN A 132 6.96 11.88 5.56
C ASN A 132 7.00 12.84 6.77
N ASP A 133 5.99 13.70 6.94
CA ASP A 133 5.79 14.60 8.08
C ASP A 133 5.07 13.90 9.25
N TYR A 134 5.55 12.72 9.63
CA TYR A 134 5.04 11.92 10.75
C TYR A 134 6.16 11.14 11.46
N GLU A 135 5.90 10.70 12.69
CA GLU A 135 6.78 9.82 13.48
C GLU A 135 6.07 8.47 13.72
N GLY A 136 6.84 7.38 13.78
CA GLY A 136 6.29 6.01 13.78
C GLY A 136 5.70 5.65 12.41
N GLY A 137 4.72 4.75 12.38
CA GLY A 137 3.99 4.44 11.13
C GLY A 137 4.81 3.68 10.07
N GLU A 138 5.92 3.07 10.45
CA GLU A 138 6.83 2.40 9.54
C GLU A 138 6.17 1.15 8.92
N LEU A 139 6.30 1.00 7.59
CA LEU A 139 6.01 -0.27 6.92
C LEU A 139 7.17 -1.22 7.21
N SER A 140 6.87 -2.35 7.84
CA SER A 140 7.87 -3.31 8.27
C SER A 140 7.50 -4.71 7.79
N PHE A 141 8.49 -5.43 7.27
CA PHE A 141 8.40 -6.84 6.88
C PHE A 141 9.09 -7.70 7.94
N PHE A 142 8.48 -8.83 8.24
CA PHE A 142 8.94 -9.75 9.28
C PHE A 142 9.41 -11.04 8.64
N ASN A 143 10.50 -11.60 9.14
CA ASN A 143 10.91 -12.93 8.71
C ASN A 143 9.96 -13.98 9.36
N PRO A 144 9.29 -14.86 8.59
CA PRO A 144 8.48 -15.94 9.17
C PRO A 144 9.25 -16.84 10.14
N ASP A 145 10.55 -17.04 9.88
CA ASP A 145 11.42 -17.96 10.61
C ASP A 145 12.15 -17.30 11.79
N SER A 146 12.11 -15.96 11.88
CA SER A 146 12.83 -15.21 12.92
C SER A 146 11.92 -14.18 13.58
N LYS A 147 11.77 -14.28 14.90
CA LYS A 147 10.95 -13.36 15.69
C LYS A 147 11.55 -11.96 15.82
N THR A 148 12.81 -11.78 15.42
CA THR A 148 13.57 -10.54 15.62
C THR A 148 14.01 -9.87 14.32
N ASP A 149 14.02 -10.59 13.20
CA ASP A 149 14.45 -10.02 11.93
C ASP A 149 13.32 -9.21 11.31
N GLU A 150 13.53 -7.89 11.29
CA GLU A 150 12.61 -6.91 10.77
C GLU A 150 13.29 -6.08 9.69
N LEU A 151 12.69 -6.05 8.50
CA LEU A 151 13.06 -5.12 7.44
C LEU A 151 12.12 -3.91 7.50
N VAL A 152 12.63 -2.80 8.05
CA VAL A 152 11.92 -1.52 8.09
C VAL A 152 12.13 -0.74 6.80
N ILE A 153 11.05 -0.39 6.12
CA ILE A 153 11.13 0.41 4.90
C ILE A 153 11.26 1.89 5.25
N LYS A 154 12.35 2.51 4.79
CA LYS A 154 12.54 3.96 4.91
C LYS A 154 11.47 4.70 4.12
N VAL A 155 10.79 5.64 4.77
CA VAL A 155 9.75 6.47 4.18
C VAL A 155 10.37 7.54 3.28
N LYS A 156 9.86 7.67 2.06
CA LYS A 156 10.15 8.77 1.12
C LYS A 156 8.89 9.03 0.28
N PRO A 157 8.34 10.25 0.23
CA PRO A 157 7.18 10.53 -0.62
C PRO A 157 7.48 10.18 -2.09
N GLY A 158 6.52 9.56 -2.78
CA GLY A 158 6.69 9.08 -4.16
C GLY A 158 7.46 7.75 -4.29
N ARG A 159 7.92 7.15 -3.18
CA ARG A 159 8.49 5.79 -3.20
C ARG A 159 7.39 4.74 -3.22
N LEU A 160 7.50 3.82 -4.17
CA LEU A 160 6.62 2.66 -4.33
C LEU A 160 7.35 1.38 -3.84
N ILE A 161 6.65 0.59 -3.03
CA ILE A 161 7.10 -0.73 -2.57
C ILE A 161 6.24 -1.78 -3.26
N VAL A 162 6.87 -2.79 -3.84
CA VAL A 162 6.21 -3.86 -4.61
C VAL A 162 6.73 -5.22 -4.14
N TRP A 163 5.82 -6.13 -3.78
CA TRP A 163 6.18 -7.48 -3.32
C TRP A 163 5.04 -8.49 -3.57
N PRO A 164 5.32 -9.81 -3.54
CA PRO A 164 4.28 -10.83 -3.62
C PRO A 164 3.42 -10.87 -2.35
N SER A 165 2.11 -11.00 -2.48
CA SER A 165 1.16 -10.90 -1.35
C SER A 165 1.13 -12.11 -0.40
N TYR A 166 1.97 -13.13 -0.63
CA TYR A 166 1.89 -14.44 0.02
C TYR A 166 2.45 -14.45 1.45
N TRP A 167 2.17 -15.54 2.17
CA TRP A 167 2.52 -15.75 3.58
C TRP A 167 4.01 -15.58 3.92
N MET A 168 4.90 -15.72 2.93
CA MET A 168 6.36 -15.50 3.07
C MET A 168 6.74 -14.03 3.27
N PHE A 169 5.81 -13.10 3.04
CA PHE A 169 6.01 -11.66 3.15
C PHE A 169 5.09 -11.04 4.22
N PRO A 170 5.13 -11.54 5.48
CA PRO A 170 4.31 -10.96 6.51
C PRO A 170 4.81 -9.53 6.78
N HIS A 171 3.87 -8.59 6.81
CA HIS A 171 4.18 -7.17 6.92
C HIS A 171 3.12 -6.46 7.75
N GLY A 172 3.45 -5.26 8.22
CA GLY A 172 2.57 -4.46 9.06
C GLY A 172 2.98 -2.99 9.07
N VAL A 173 2.13 -2.18 9.67
CA VAL A 173 2.38 -0.75 9.88
C VAL A 173 2.47 -0.51 11.38
N LYS A 174 3.65 -0.07 11.85
CA LYS A 174 3.86 0.29 13.25
C LYS A 174 2.92 1.42 13.67
N PRO A 175 2.65 1.59 14.98
CA PRO A 175 1.85 2.71 15.45
C PRO A 175 2.43 4.04 15.00
N VAL A 176 1.61 4.91 14.41
CA VAL A 176 1.95 6.32 14.23
C VAL A 176 1.97 6.97 15.61
N THR A 177 3.04 7.67 15.96
CA THR A 177 3.17 8.34 17.27
C THR A 177 2.86 9.83 17.18
N LYS A 178 3.08 10.45 16.00
CA LYS A 178 2.84 11.88 15.76
C LYS A 178 2.55 12.14 14.29
N GLY A 179 1.73 13.16 14.02
CA GLY A 179 1.36 13.55 12.65
C GLY A 179 0.35 12.60 12.02
N GLU A 180 0.13 12.77 10.73
CA GLU A 180 -0.79 11.93 9.94
C GLU A 180 -0.01 11.26 8.82
N ARG A 181 -0.15 9.94 8.66
CA ARG A 181 0.49 9.19 7.58
C ARG A 181 -0.51 8.89 6.48
N TYR A 182 -0.12 9.21 5.25
CA TYR A 182 -0.87 8.97 4.02
C TYR A 182 -0.10 8.02 3.09
N ALA A 183 -0.78 7.02 2.56
CA ALA A 183 -0.24 6.09 1.57
C ALA A 183 -1.32 5.64 0.59
N ILE A 184 -0.94 5.20 -0.61
CA ILE A 184 -1.82 4.41 -1.47
C ILE A 184 -1.53 2.94 -1.24
N VAL A 185 -2.57 2.12 -1.13
CA VAL A 185 -2.47 0.66 -1.24
C VAL A 185 -3.18 0.19 -2.49
N SER A 186 -2.62 -0.83 -3.12
CA SER A 186 -3.29 -1.56 -4.20
C SER A 186 -2.80 -3.00 -4.26
N TRP A 187 -3.63 -3.86 -4.84
CA TRP A 187 -3.31 -5.27 -5.03
C TRP A 187 -3.52 -5.69 -6.49
N GLY A 188 -2.56 -6.47 -6.97
CA GLY A 188 -2.60 -7.13 -8.26
C GLY A 188 -3.25 -8.49 -8.15
N GLN A 189 -4.22 -8.77 -9.03
CA GLN A 189 -4.92 -10.06 -9.16
C GLN A 189 -4.65 -10.69 -10.53
#